data_AF-A0A2E0VJP0-F1
#
_entry.id   AF-A0A2E0VJP0-F1
#
_cell.length_a   1.000
_cell.length_b   1.000
_cell.length_c   1.000
_cell.angle_alpha   90.00
_cell.angle_beta   90.00
_cell.angle_gamma   90.00
#
_symmetry.space_group_name_H-M   'P 1'
#
loop_
_entity.id
_entity.type
_entity.pdbx_description
1 polymer ?
#
loop_
_entity_poly.entity_id
_entity_poly.type
_entity_poly.pdbx_seq_one_letter_code
_entity_poly.pdbx_strand_id
1 'polypeptide(L)'
;MPRLDMSQFLTVAVNALDSYFFRAPKEKARRLYKDIAEGDAVGVATLSFGENKEQTVRLKLSLDQSEFRGHLTFHLFQQALDMLLKNLAGRIQNKQDLNIFTSEETSEILVHIPGLVEDRGNVNVLVLGLAPVRGGALIKLQFLDPEQFKKQVPAPETGSAAPEATNTPPGPEPTAEGSDS
;
A
#
# COMPACT_ATOMS: atom_id res chain seq x y z
N MET A 1 -6.00 22.41 -8.25
CA MET A 1 -6.91 21.45 -7.61
C MET A 1 -7.45 22.11 -6.35
N PRO A 2 -8.76 22.06 -6.07
CA PRO A 2 -9.28 22.45 -4.76
C PRO A 2 -8.56 21.63 -3.69
N ARG A 3 -8.32 22.22 -2.52
CA ARG A 3 -7.53 21.62 -1.44
C ARG A 3 -8.36 20.51 -0.78
N LEU A 4 -8.51 19.38 -1.48
CA LEU A 4 -9.25 18.22 -1.00
C LEU A 4 -8.40 17.54 0.08
N ASP A 5 -8.95 17.46 1.28
CA ASP A 5 -8.34 16.68 2.36
C ASP A 5 -8.35 15.20 1.96
N MET A 6 -7.17 14.57 2.02
CA MET A 6 -7.00 13.16 1.67
C MET A 6 -7.92 12.25 2.52
N SER A 7 -8.11 12.59 3.79
CA SER A 7 -8.99 11.81 4.68
C SER A 7 -10.44 11.82 4.20
N GLN A 8 -10.92 12.98 3.71
CA GLN A 8 -12.25 13.13 3.14
C GLN A 8 -12.38 12.36 1.83
N PHE A 9 -11.37 12.48 0.94
CA PHE A 9 -11.34 11.71 -0.30
C PHE A 9 -11.42 10.21 -0.03
N LEU A 10 -10.56 9.68 0.84
CA LEU A 10 -10.52 8.26 1.16
C LEU A 10 -11.81 7.80 1.83
N THR A 11 -12.43 8.63 2.66
CA THR A 11 -13.74 8.32 3.24
C THR A 11 -14.78 8.11 2.13
N VAL A 12 -14.83 8.99 1.12
CA VAL A 12 -15.77 8.80 0.02
C VAL A 12 -15.40 7.62 -0.85
N ALA A 13 -14.12 7.41 -1.14
CA ALA A 13 -13.65 6.26 -1.90
C ALA A 13 -14.03 4.94 -1.21
N VAL A 14 -13.80 4.83 0.11
CA VAL A 14 -14.16 3.65 0.91
C VAL A 14 -15.67 3.40 0.86
N ASN A 15 -16.49 4.44 1.08
CA ASN A 15 -17.94 4.31 1.05
C ASN A 15 -18.48 3.95 -0.34
N ALA A 16 -17.87 4.50 -1.40
CA ALA A 16 -18.23 4.15 -2.77
C ALA A 16 -17.90 2.68 -3.04
N LEU A 17 -16.66 2.25 -2.78
CA LEU A 17 -16.23 0.88 -3.00
C LEU A 17 -17.06 -0.13 -2.19
N ASP A 18 -17.37 0.17 -0.92
CA ASP A 18 -18.28 -0.62 -0.09
C ASP A 18 -19.66 -0.76 -0.74
N SER A 19 -20.21 0.36 -1.22
CA SER A 19 -21.52 0.40 -1.86
C SER A 19 -21.56 -0.42 -3.17
N TYR A 20 -20.53 -0.31 -4.01
CA TYR A 20 -20.48 -0.99 -5.31
C TYR A 20 -20.19 -2.49 -5.22
N PHE A 21 -19.35 -2.91 -4.29
CA PHE A 21 -18.89 -4.30 -4.24
C PHE A 21 -19.55 -5.16 -3.15
N PHE A 22 -20.16 -4.55 -2.14
CA PHE A 22 -20.73 -5.28 -1.01
C PHE A 22 -22.23 -5.02 -0.80
N ARG A 23 -22.73 -3.81 -1.09
CA ARG A 23 -24.15 -3.47 -0.93
C ARG A 23 -24.97 -3.59 -2.20
N ALA A 24 -24.35 -3.38 -3.37
CA ALA A 24 -25.03 -3.50 -4.65
C ALA A 24 -25.43 -4.96 -4.94
N PRO A 25 -26.47 -5.19 -5.77
CA PRO A 25 -26.80 -6.53 -6.26
C PRO A 25 -25.58 -7.24 -6.84
N LYS A 26 -25.41 -8.52 -6.52
CA LYS A 26 -24.25 -9.35 -6.89
C LYS A 26 -23.90 -9.28 -8.38
N GLU A 27 -24.91 -9.22 -9.26
CA GLU A 27 -24.72 -9.10 -10.71
C GLU A 27 -24.05 -7.79 -11.11
N LYS A 28 -24.45 -6.67 -10.49
CA LYS A 28 -23.86 -5.35 -10.74
C LYS A 28 -22.41 -5.28 -10.25
N ALA A 29 -22.15 -5.81 -9.06
CA ALA A 29 -20.80 -5.87 -8.50
C ALA A 29 -19.86 -6.73 -9.38
N ARG A 30 -20.35 -7.89 -9.87
CA ARG A 30 -19.61 -8.76 -10.79
C ARG A 30 -19.35 -8.12 -12.13
N ARG A 31 -20.33 -7.40 -12.67
CA ARG A 31 -20.17 -6.65 -13.93
C ARG A 31 -19.08 -5.59 -13.78
N LEU A 32 -19.17 -4.76 -12.73
CA LEU A 32 -18.15 -3.76 -12.47
C LEU A 32 -16.76 -4.37 -12.29
N TYR A 33 -16.65 -5.48 -11.54
CA TYR A 33 -15.39 -6.21 -11.39
C TYR A 33 -14.86 -6.69 -12.75
N LYS A 34 -15.72 -7.25 -13.60
CA LYS A 34 -15.32 -7.73 -14.92
C LYS A 34 -14.78 -6.58 -15.77
N ASP A 35 -15.50 -5.47 -15.84
CA ASP A 35 -15.10 -4.30 -16.61
C ASP A 35 -13.70 -3.80 -16.16
N ILE A 36 -13.48 -3.63 -14.84
CA ILE A 36 -12.17 -3.16 -14.34
C ILE A 36 -11.06 -4.21 -14.46
N ALA A 37 -11.38 -5.51 -14.38
CA ALA A 37 -10.41 -6.60 -14.53
C ALA A 37 -9.96 -6.78 -15.99
N GLU A 38 -10.77 -6.34 -16.96
CA GLU A 38 -10.43 -6.24 -18.37
C GLU A 38 -9.54 -5.00 -18.67
N GLY A 39 -9.32 -4.14 -17.67
CA GLY A 39 -8.47 -2.95 -17.76
C GLY A 39 -9.24 -1.64 -17.93
N ASP A 40 -10.58 -1.66 -17.86
CA ASP A 40 -11.37 -0.44 -18.00
C ASP A 40 -11.26 0.46 -16.78
N ALA A 41 -11.34 1.77 -17.04
CA ALA A 41 -11.51 2.80 -16.02
C ALA A 41 -12.99 3.19 -15.91
N VAL A 42 -13.71 2.60 -14.96
CA VAL A 42 -15.17 2.74 -14.83
C VAL A 42 -15.54 3.85 -13.86
N GLY A 43 -16.49 4.71 -14.21
CA GLY A 43 -16.98 5.77 -13.32
C GLY A 43 -17.76 5.22 -12.13
N VAL A 44 -17.32 5.54 -10.90
CA VAL A 44 -17.93 5.02 -9.66
C VAL A 44 -18.50 6.11 -8.76
N ALA A 45 -18.06 7.37 -8.85
CA ALA A 45 -18.64 8.41 -8.02
C ALA A 45 -18.43 9.80 -8.62
N THR A 46 -19.19 10.77 -8.13
CA THR A 46 -18.93 12.19 -8.37
C THR A 46 -18.90 12.89 -7.03
N LEU A 47 -17.76 13.48 -6.70
CA LEU A 47 -17.61 14.37 -5.57
C LEU A 47 -18.11 15.75 -5.99
N SER A 48 -18.88 16.41 -5.14
CA SER A 48 -19.25 17.81 -5.32
C SER A 48 -18.82 18.59 -4.10
N PHE A 49 -18.14 19.72 -4.30
CA PHE A 49 -17.60 20.55 -3.23
C PHE A 49 -17.68 22.04 -3.58
N GLY A 50 -17.49 22.89 -2.57
CA GLY A 50 -17.81 24.32 -2.59
C GLY A 50 -19.21 24.59 -2.01
N GLU A 51 -19.44 25.83 -1.57
CA GLU A 51 -20.69 26.26 -0.89
C GLU A 51 -21.95 25.93 -1.71
N ASN A 52 -21.85 25.98 -3.04
CA ASN A 52 -22.95 25.70 -3.97
C ASN A 52 -22.84 24.36 -4.71
N LYS A 53 -21.90 23.47 -4.35
CA LYS A 53 -21.60 22.21 -5.08
C LYS A 53 -21.22 22.40 -6.57
N GLU A 54 -20.84 23.61 -6.97
CA GLU A 54 -20.51 23.96 -8.36
C GLU A 54 -19.25 23.24 -8.88
N GLN A 55 -18.36 22.83 -7.98
CA GLN A 55 -17.17 22.09 -8.37
C GLN A 55 -17.42 20.60 -8.22
N THR A 56 -17.26 19.86 -9.32
CA THR A 56 -17.43 18.41 -9.34
C THR A 56 -16.16 17.70 -9.76
N VAL A 57 -15.84 16.60 -9.08
CA VAL A 57 -14.75 15.69 -9.45
C VAL A 57 -15.34 14.32 -9.70
N ARG A 58 -15.15 13.82 -10.92
CA ARG A 58 -15.56 12.48 -11.31
C ARG A 58 -14.50 11.49 -10.83
N LEU A 59 -14.94 10.45 -10.14
CA LEU A 59 -14.11 9.36 -9.69
C LEU A 59 -14.29 8.18 -10.63
N LYS A 60 -13.17 7.73 -11.18
CA LYS A 60 -13.07 6.47 -11.91
C LYS A 60 -12.38 5.43 -11.06
N LEU A 61 -12.64 4.16 -11.34
CA LEU A 61 -12.04 3.00 -10.71
C LEU A 61 -11.35 2.16 -11.79
N SER A 62 -10.13 1.72 -11.52
CA SER A 62 -9.43 0.71 -12.32
C SER A 62 -8.83 -0.35 -11.40
N LEU A 63 -8.52 -1.51 -11.98
CA LEU A 63 -7.82 -2.59 -11.31
C LEU A 63 -6.54 -2.94 -12.08
N ASP A 64 -5.43 -3.00 -11.36
CA ASP A 64 -4.16 -3.52 -11.85
C ASP A 64 -3.85 -4.82 -11.10
N GLN A 65 -3.93 -5.93 -11.83
CA GLN A 65 -3.70 -7.27 -11.31
C GLN A 65 -2.40 -7.89 -11.81
N SER A 66 -1.49 -7.07 -12.33
CA SER A 66 -0.21 -7.52 -12.91
C SER A 66 0.64 -8.34 -11.94
N GLU A 67 0.65 -7.96 -10.65
CA GLU A 67 1.39 -8.66 -9.59
C GLU A 67 0.57 -9.72 -8.85
N PHE A 68 -0.67 -10.00 -9.29
CA PHE A 68 -1.46 -11.05 -8.65
C PHE A 68 -0.90 -12.43 -8.98
N ARG A 69 -0.49 -13.16 -7.95
CA ARG A 69 -0.02 -14.54 -8.01
C ARG A 69 -1.21 -15.50 -7.99
N GLY A 70 -1.51 -16.10 -9.14
CA GLY A 70 -2.59 -17.07 -9.32
C GLY A 70 -3.67 -16.56 -10.27
N HIS A 71 -4.90 -17.03 -10.09
CA HIS A 71 -6.04 -16.58 -10.89
C HIS A 71 -6.97 -15.71 -10.03
N LEU A 72 -7.01 -14.41 -10.30
CA LEU A 72 -7.88 -13.49 -9.56
C LEU A 72 -9.34 -13.79 -9.88
N THR A 73 -10.08 -14.26 -8.88
CA THR A 73 -11.53 -14.42 -8.95
C THR A 73 -12.22 -13.24 -8.29
N PHE A 74 -13.48 -12.97 -8.65
CA PHE A 74 -14.30 -11.98 -7.98
C PHE A 74 -14.33 -12.17 -6.45
N HIS A 75 -14.32 -13.42 -5.97
CA HIS A 75 -14.33 -13.70 -4.53
C HIS A 75 -13.02 -13.29 -3.85
N LEU A 76 -11.86 -13.66 -4.43
CA LEU A 76 -10.54 -13.28 -3.92
C LEU A 76 -10.36 -11.75 -3.95
N PHE A 77 -10.82 -11.11 -5.02
CA PHE A 77 -10.87 -9.65 -5.11
C PHE A 77 -11.71 -9.03 -3.98
N GLN A 78 -12.93 -9.52 -3.76
CA GLN A 78 -13.79 -9.02 -2.68
C GLN A 78 -13.15 -9.22 -1.30
N GLN A 79 -12.45 -10.33 -1.06
CA GLN A 79 -11.76 -10.56 0.21
C GLN A 79 -10.61 -9.56 0.43
N ALA A 80 -9.76 -9.37 -0.58
CA ALA A 80 -8.67 -8.39 -0.53
C ALA A 80 -9.22 -6.97 -0.33
N LEU A 81 -10.27 -6.61 -1.07
CA LEU A 81 -10.92 -5.31 -0.99
C LEU A 81 -11.58 -5.09 0.38
N ASP A 82 -12.30 -6.07 0.92
CA ASP A 82 -12.93 -5.99 2.24
C ASP A 82 -11.90 -5.66 3.33
N MET A 83 -10.76 -6.37 3.32
CA MET A 83 -9.70 -6.10 4.28
C MET A 83 -9.05 -4.73 4.07
N LEU A 84 -8.81 -4.33 2.82
CA LEU A 84 -8.31 -2.99 2.49
C LEU A 84 -9.24 -1.90 3.03
N LEU A 85 -10.55 -2.01 2.78
CA LEU A 85 -11.54 -1.03 3.20
C LEU A 85 -11.65 -0.95 4.73
N LYS A 86 -11.61 -2.09 5.43
CA LYS A 86 -11.59 -2.14 6.91
C LYS A 86 -10.35 -1.46 7.48
N ASN A 87 -9.18 -1.75 6.92
CA ASN A 87 -7.92 -1.16 7.37
C ASN A 87 -7.90 0.35 7.14
N LEU A 88 -8.35 0.82 5.97
CA LEU A 88 -8.50 2.24 5.66
C LEU A 88 -9.48 2.93 6.61
N ALA A 89 -10.68 2.38 6.77
CA ALA A 89 -11.71 2.93 7.65
C ALA A 89 -11.20 3.03 9.09
N GLY A 90 -10.53 2.00 9.59
CA GLY A 90 -9.91 2.00 10.93
C GLY A 90 -8.88 3.11 11.09
N ARG A 91 -7.97 3.29 10.13
CA ARG A 91 -6.96 4.36 10.19
C ARG A 91 -7.58 5.76 10.16
N ILE A 92 -8.57 5.96 9.30
CA ILE A 92 -9.30 7.24 9.18
C ILE A 92 -10.05 7.57 10.48
N GLN A 93 -10.81 6.61 11.02
CA GLN A 93 -11.58 6.79 12.24
C GLN A 93 -10.70 7.08 13.45
N ASN A 94 -9.55 6.39 13.54
CA ASN A 94 -8.59 6.59 14.62
C ASN A 94 -7.65 7.78 14.41
N LYS A 95 -7.81 8.55 13.30
CA LYS A 95 -6.95 9.67 12.90
C LYS A 95 -5.47 9.29 12.90
N GLN A 96 -5.17 8.05 12.51
CA GLN A 96 -3.82 7.52 12.39
C GLN A 96 -3.18 7.98 11.09
N ASP A 97 -1.85 7.89 11.03
CA ASP A 97 -1.13 8.12 9.78
C ASP A 97 -1.57 7.12 8.71
N LEU A 98 -1.92 7.67 7.55
CA LEU A 98 -2.37 6.93 6.38
C LEU A 98 -1.19 6.35 5.58
N ASN A 99 0.05 6.65 5.97
CA ASN A 99 1.28 6.14 5.35
C ASN A 99 1.25 6.33 3.82
N ILE A 100 1.16 7.59 3.42
CA ILE A 100 0.96 8.01 2.04
C ILE A 100 2.31 8.19 1.36
N PHE A 101 2.47 7.60 0.19
CA PHE A 101 3.60 7.81 -0.71
C PHE A 101 3.13 8.56 -1.94
N THR A 102 3.84 9.61 -2.33
CA THR A 102 3.53 10.35 -3.55
C THR A 102 4.65 10.15 -4.55
N SER A 103 4.32 9.67 -5.74
CA SER A 103 5.25 9.60 -6.86
C SER A 103 5.50 11.00 -7.39
N GLU A 104 6.75 11.46 -7.35
CA GLU A 104 7.14 12.77 -7.91
C GLU A 104 7.00 12.80 -9.44
N GLU A 105 7.15 11.65 -10.10
CA GLU A 105 7.07 11.53 -11.56
C GLU A 105 5.62 11.53 -12.08
N THR A 106 4.74 10.76 -11.44
CA THR A 106 3.36 10.55 -11.93
C THR A 106 2.32 11.38 -11.16
N SER A 107 2.71 12.02 -10.06
CA SER A 107 1.80 12.63 -9.08
C SER A 107 0.75 11.66 -8.53
N GLU A 108 1.00 10.35 -8.66
CA GLU A 108 0.15 9.31 -8.07
C GLU A 108 0.41 9.22 -6.57
N ILE A 109 -0.67 9.16 -5.82
CA ILE A 109 -0.67 9.04 -4.37
C ILE A 109 -1.02 7.59 -4.03
N LEU A 110 -0.09 6.86 -3.44
CA LEU A 110 -0.27 5.51 -2.96
C LEU A 110 -0.56 5.52 -1.46
N VAL A 111 -1.64 4.87 -1.05
CA VAL A 111 -1.95 4.66 0.36
C VAL A 111 -1.45 3.28 0.77
N HIS A 112 -0.37 3.25 1.55
CA HIS A 112 0.34 2.02 1.92
C HIS A 112 -0.32 1.32 3.12
N ILE A 113 -1.62 1.07 2.97
CA ILE A 113 -2.47 0.31 3.89
C ILE A 113 -2.98 -0.91 3.11
N PRO A 114 -2.41 -2.10 3.32
CA PRO A 114 -2.70 -3.25 2.47
C PRO A 114 -3.99 -3.97 2.85
N GLY A 115 -4.66 -4.54 1.85
CA GLY A 115 -5.59 -5.66 1.98
C GLY A 115 -4.93 -6.94 1.45
N LEU A 116 -4.69 -7.90 2.33
CA LEU A 116 -4.10 -9.20 1.98
C LEU A 116 -5.17 -10.22 1.59
N VAL A 117 -4.83 -11.11 0.66
CA VAL A 117 -5.59 -12.33 0.41
C VAL A 117 -4.63 -13.46 0.13
N GLU A 118 -4.93 -14.66 0.64
CA GLU A 118 -4.15 -15.86 0.36
C GLU A 118 -4.93 -16.78 -0.58
N ASP A 119 -4.28 -17.26 -1.63
CA ASP A 119 -4.78 -18.33 -2.49
C ASP A 119 -3.70 -19.38 -2.73
N ARG A 120 -3.96 -20.61 -2.28
CA ARG A 120 -3.07 -21.78 -2.48
C ARG A 120 -1.62 -21.51 -2.05
N GLY A 121 -1.42 -20.83 -0.92
CA GLY A 121 -0.10 -20.47 -0.39
C GLY A 121 0.54 -19.23 -1.02
N ASN A 122 -0.15 -18.55 -1.94
CA ASN A 122 0.29 -17.26 -2.47
C ASN A 122 -0.40 -16.13 -1.71
N VAL A 123 0.40 -15.32 -1.00
CA VAL A 123 -0.07 -14.07 -0.42
C VAL A 123 -0.06 -12.99 -1.50
N ASN A 124 -1.20 -12.33 -1.67
CA ASN A 124 -1.40 -11.23 -2.60
C ASN A 124 -1.76 -9.97 -1.82
N VAL A 125 -1.19 -8.83 -2.22
CA VAL A 125 -1.33 -7.56 -1.50
C VAL A 125 -2.03 -6.54 -2.37
N LEU A 126 -3.24 -6.13 -1.99
CA LEU A 126 -3.99 -5.07 -2.65
C LEU A 126 -3.76 -3.74 -1.94
N VAL A 127 -3.46 -2.68 -2.69
CA VAL A 127 -3.37 -1.31 -2.18
C VAL A 127 -4.23 -0.36 -3.02
N LEU A 128 -4.47 0.83 -2.45
CA LEU A 128 -5.20 1.91 -3.10
C LEU A 128 -4.22 3.00 -3.56
N GLY A 129 -4.18 3.22 -4.87
CA GLY A 129 -3.56 4.38 -5.51
C GLY A 129 -4.61 5.41 -5.93
N LEU A 130 -4.17 6.66 -6.03
CA LEU A 130 -4.95 7.79 -6.48
C LEU A 130 -4.12 8.58 -7.50
N ALA A 131 -4.58 8.59 -8.75
CA ALA A 131 -3.96 9.36 -9.81
C ALA A 131 -4.86 10.52 -10.24
N PRO A 132 -4.34 11.76 -10.35
CA PRO A 132 -5.09 12.85 -10.96
C PRO A 132 -5.31 12.56 -12.44
N VAL A 133 -6.54 12.75 -12.93
CA VAL A 133 -6.86 12.62 -14.36
C VAL A 133 -7.60 13.86 -14.85
N ARG A 134 -7.65 14.05 -16.17
CA ARG A 134 -8.34 15.20 -16.75
C ARG A 134 -9.83 15.18 -16.34
N GLY A 135 -10.27 16.21 -15.62
CA GLY A 135 -11.65 16.36 -15.16
C GLY A 135 -12.05 15.44 -14.00
N GLY A 136 -11.09 14.84 -13.27
CA GLY A 136 -11.42 13.95 -12.17
C GLY A 136 -10.21 13.34 -11.46
N ALA A 137 -10.45 12.21 -10.81
CA ALA A 137 -9.42 11.37 -10.22
C ALA A 137 -9.68 9.88 -10.51
N LEU A 138 -8.61 9.11 -10.61
CA LEU A 138 -8.65 7.67 -10.78
C LEU A 138 -8.25 6.98 -9.48
N ILE A 139 -9.17 6.21 -8.92
CA ILE A 139 -8.89 5.24 -7.86
C ILE A 139 -8.31 4.00 -8.54
N LYS A 140 -7.03 3.74 -8.31
CA LYS A 140 -6.33 2.57 -8.84
C LYS A 140 -6.22 1.53 -7.73
N LEU A 141 -7.00 0.46 -7.82
CA LEU A 141 -6.75 -0.72 -7.00
C LEU A 141 -5.61 -1.50 -7.66
N GLN A 142 -4.51 -1.74 -6.96
CA GLN A 142 -3.37 -2.44 -7.54
C GLN A 142 -2.83 -3.51 -6.62
N PHE A 143 -2.58 -4.68 -7.19
CA PHE A 143 -1.82 -5.72 -6.52
C PHE A 143 -0.33 -5.39 -6.59
N LEU A 144 0.37 -5.63 -5.49
CA LEU A 144 1.82 -5.42 -5.36
C LEU A 144 2.50 -6.70 -4.88
N ASP A 145 3.81 -6.79 -5.11
CA ASP A 145 4.62 -7.91 -4.65
C ASP A 145 4.63 -7.95 -3.10
N PRO A 146 4.20 -9.06 -2.47
CA PRO A 146 4.25 -9.21 -1.01
C PRO A 146 5.65 -9.04 -0.41
N GLU A 147 6.73 -9.28 -1.17
CA GLU A 147 8.11 -9.06 -0.69
C GLU A 147 8.37 -7.59 -0.34
N GLN A 148 7.68 -6.64 -1.00
CA GLN A 148 7.80 -5.21 -0.71
C GLN A 148 7.27 -4.85 0.69
N PHE A 149 6.38 -5.68 1.25
CA PHE A 149 5.77 -5.47 2.56
C PHE A 149 6.49 -6.23 3.68
N LYS A 150 7.48 -7.08 3.37
CA LYS A 150 8.27 -7.80 4.38
C LYS A 150 9.33 -6.94 5.07
N LYS A 151 9.60 -5.72 4.57
CA LYS A 151 10.60 -4.80 5.13
C LYS A 151 9.98 -3.68 5.96
N GLN A 152 9.43 -4.02 7.13
CA GLN A 152 9.37 -3.10 8.27
C GLN A 152 9.68 -3.84 9.57
N VAL A 153 10.83 -4.52 9.60
CA VAL A 153 11.59 -4.63 10.86
C VAL A 153 12.69 -3.59 10.71
N PRO A 154 12.64 -2.45 11.44
CA PRO A 154 13.83 -1.62 11.53
C PRO A 154 14.93 -2.52 12.07
N ALA A 155 15.99 -2.69 11.30
CA ALA A 155 17.21 -3.29 11.84
C ALA A 155 17.53 -2.49 13.12
N PRO A 156 17.76 -3.15 14.27
CA PRO A 156 18.24 -2.42 15.43
C PRO A 156 19.51 -1.72 14.98
N GLU A 157 19.51 -0.39 15.07
CA GLU A 157 20.71 0.41 14.93
C GLU A 157 21.67 -0.09 16.02
N THR A 158 22.52 -1.06 15.68
CA THR A 158 23.64 -1.48 16.51
C THR A 158 24.54 -0.26 16.62
N GLY A 159 24.43 0.38 17.77
CA GLY A 159 25.25 1.51 18.16
C GLY A 159 26.71 1.24 17.87
N SER A 160 27.34 2.23 17.25
CA SER A 160 28.78 2.37 17.25
C SER A 160 29.22 2.61 18.70
N ALA A 161 29.51 1.52 19.40
CA ALA A 161 30.13 1.53 20.71
C ALA A 161 31.10 0.36 20.78
N ALA A 162 32.33 0.58 20.31
CA ALA A 162 33.46 -0.22 20.73
C ALA A 162 34.30 0.64 21.69
N PRO A 163 34.33 0.33 22.99
CA PRO A 163 35.36 0.79 23.88
C PRO A 163 36.55 -0.17 23.75
N GLU A 164 37.62 0.27 23.09
CA GLU A 164 38.88 -0.48 23.06
C GLU A 164 39.61 -0.25 24.40
N ALA A 165 39.30 -1.09 25.38
CA ALA A 165 40.06 -1.19 26.62
C ALA A 165 41.07 -2.35 26.49
N THR A 166 42.25 -2.05 25.99
CA THR A 166 43.39 -2.97 25.98
C THR A 166 44.03 -2.98 27.36
N ASN A 167 43.75 -4.01 28.15
CA ASN A 167 44.38 -4.22 29.46
C ASN A 167 45.59 -5.15 29.32
N THR A 168 46.78 -4.53 29.30
CA THR A 168 48.05 -4.80 30.02
C THR A 168 48.66 -6.23 30.08
N PRO A 169 50.01 -6.38 29.88
CA PRO A 169 50.77 -7.65 29.81
C PRO A 169 51.31 -8.08 31.21
N PRO A 170 52.12 -9.16 31.41
CA PRO A 170 53.55 -9.25 31.01
C PRO A 170 54.12 -10.68 30.74
N GLY A 171 55.35 -10.74 30.22
CA GLY A 171 56.24 -11.90 30.40
C GLY A 171 57.18 -12.21 29.21
N PRO A 172 58.48 -11.88 29.29
CA PRO A 172 59.48 -12.31 28.30
C PRO A 172 60.22 -13.57 28.78
N GLU A 173 60.52 -14.54 27.90
CA GLU A 173 61.63 -15.51 28.07
C GLU A 173 61.81 -16.42 26.82
N PRO A 174 62.94 -17.14 26.66
CA PRO A 174 63.96 -16.81 25.67
C PRO A 174 64.12 -17.89 24.58
N THR A 175 64.67 -17.50 23.43
CA THR A 175 65.15 -18.48 22.42
C THR A 175 66.67 -18.51 22.42
N ALA A 176 67.21 -19.66 22.79
CA ALA A 176 68.61 -20.00 22.64
C ALA A 176 68.96 -20.16 21.15
N GLU A 177 70.00 -19.47 20.69
CA GLU A 177 70.80 -19.90 19.54
C GLU A 177 72.15 -20.40 20.05
N GLY A 178 72.45 -21.64 19.69
CA GLY A 178 73.67 -22.35 20.04
C GLY A 178 74.88 -21.92 19.21
N SER A 179 76.02 -22.27 19.77
CA SER A 179 77.38 -21.99 19.35
C SER A 179 77.83 -22.67 18.05
N ASP A 180 78.94 -22.14 17.55
CA ASP A 180 80.09 -22.84 16.93
C ASP A 180 80.16 -22.94 15.40
N SER A 181 80.94 -22.06 14.78
CA SER A 181 82.19 -22.38 14.04
C SER A 181 82.85 -21.11 13.49
#